data_AF-A0A1F0ICD5-F1
#
_entry.id   AF-A0A1F0ICD5-F1
#
_cell.length_a   1.000
_cell.length_b   1.000
_cell.length_c   1.000
_cell.angle_alpha   90.00
_cell.angle_beta   90.00
_cell.angle_gamma   90.00
#
_symmetry.space_group_name_H-M   'P 1'
#
loop_
_entity.id
_entity.type
_entity.pdbx_description
1 polymer ?
#
loop_
_entity_poly.entity_id
_entity_poly.type
_entity_poly.pdbx_seq_one_letter_code
_entity_poly.pdbx_strand_id
1 'polypeptide(L)'
;MKTISLNGKDLSLKYTLRAFFVFESISGYPFQFGKLLDEYILFYSFLIASNKDSFNMEFDEFIELCENDLTLFEQFKEFILDEIKLRSQSAGNDVKKKKVTTRKRKP
;
A
#
# COMPACT_ATOMS: atom_id res chain seq x y z
N MET A 1 -4.34 7.45 -5.03
CA MET A 1 -4.13 8.29 -3.83
C MET A 1 -5.48 8.44 -3.16
N LYS A 2 -5.59 7.99 -1.91
CA LYS A 2 -6.81 8.10 -1.09
C LYS A 2 -6.49 9.05 0.06
N THR A 3 -7.47 9.78 0.56
CA THR A 3 -7.32 10.63 1.75
C THR A 3 -8.13 10.01 2.87
N ILE A 4 -7.55 9.91 4.06
CA ILE A 4 -8.22 9.43 5.26
C ILE A 4 -8.16 10.52 6.31
N SER A 5 -9.30 10.82 6.93
CA SER A 5 -9.37 11.76 8.04
C SER A 5 -9.10 11.02 9.35
N LEU A 6 -8.00 11.34 10.00
CA LEU A 6 -7.55 10.78 11.28
C LEU A 6 -7.54 11.90 12.32
N ASN A 7 -8.40 11.81 13.34
CA ASN A 7 -8.51 12.79 14.42
C ASN A 7 -8.66 14.26 13.94
N GLY A 8 -9.48 14.47 12.90
CA GLY A 8 -9.70 15.78 12.29
C GLY A 8 -8.56 16.28 11.39
N LYS A 9 -7.52 15.47 11.13
CA LYS A 9 -6.47 15.76 10.15
C LYS A 9 -6.64 14.90 8.91
N ASP A 10 -6.60 15.52 7.74
CA ASP A 10 -6.62 14.80 6.48
C ASP A 10 -5.22 14.30 6.14
N LEU A 11 -5.04 12.98 6.20
CA LEU A 11 -3.80 12.31 5.85
C LEU A 11 -3.91 11.66 4.48
N SER A 12 -2.85 11.82 3.69
CA SER A 12 -2.79 11.20 2.38
C SER A 12 -2.27 9.76 2.47
N LEU A 13 -2.92 8.86 1.72
CA LEU A 13 -2.45 7.51 1.46
C LEU A 13 -2.08 7.38 -0.01
N LYS A 14 -0.79 7.17 -0.25
CA LYS A 14 -0.24 6.89 -1.58
C LYS A 14 0.41 5.52 -1.58
N TYR A 15 0.08 4.71 -2.59
CA TYR A 15 0.82 3.47 -2.81
C TYR A 15 2.24 3.80 -3.25
N THR A 16 3.19 3.52 -2.36
CA THR A 16 4.60 3.85 -2.54
C THR A 16 5.47 2.73 -2.01
N LEU A 17 6.51 2.38 -2.77
CA LEU A 17 7.52 1.40 -2.33
C LEU A 17 8.18 1.84 -1.02
N ARG A 18 8.25 3.16 -0.78
CA ARG A 18 8.81 3.73 0.45
C ARG A 18 8.09 3.24 1.71
N ALA A 19 6.79 2.97 1.65
CA ALA A 19 6.04 2.49 2.79
C ALA A 19 6.48 1.06 3.19
N PHE A 20 6.82 0.22 2.22
CA PHE A 20 7.37 -1.12 2.50
C PHE A 20 8.78 -1.04 3.10
N PHE A 21 9.61 -0.10 2.67
CA PHE A 21 10.91 0.13 3.31
C PHE A 21 10.80 0.69 4.73
N VAL A 22 9.81 1.56 4.98
CA VAL A 22 9.52 2.04 6.35
C VAL A 22 9.05 0.87 7.21
N PHE A 23 8.17 0.00 6.69
CA PHE A 23 7.75 -1.22 7.39
C PHE A 23 8.96 -2.08 7.75
N GLU A 24 9.82 -2.41 6.78
CA GLU A 24 10.99 -3.27 7.00
C GLU A 24 12.00 -2.63 7.95
N SER A 25 12.12 -1.30 7.94
CA SER A 25 12.93 -0.55 8.92
C SER A 25 12.39 -0.64 10.34
N ILE A 26 11.07 -0.80 10.52
CA ILE A 26 10.42 -0.91 11.84
C ILE A 26 10.42 -2.35 12.32
N SER A 27 10.08 -3.30 11.43
CA SER A 27 9.90 -4.71 11.77
C SER A 27 11.19 -5.54 11.72
N GLY A 28 12.17 -5.11 10.92
CA GLY A 28 13.41 -5.84 10.65
C GLY A 28 13.26 -6.97 9.61
N TYR A 29 12.14 -7.07 8.91
CA TYR A 29 11.90 -8.10 7.89
C TYR A 29 10.92 -7.62 6.79
N PRO A 30 10.95 -8.22 5.58
CA PRO A 30 10.06 -7.80 4.50
C PRO A 30 8.59 -8.15 4.80
N PHE A 31 7.67 -7.29 4.36
CA PHE A 31 6.24 -7.45 4.63
C PHE A 31 5.65 -8.74 4.05
N GLN A 32 4.80 -9.41 4.85
CA GLN A 32 4.00 -10.56 4.45
C GLN A 32 2.55 -10.40 4.94
N PHE A 33 1.58 -10.70 4.08
CA PHE A 33 0.16 -10.69 4.45
C PHE A 33 -0.18 -11.82 5.43
N GLY A 34 -1.14 -11.58 6.34
CA GLY A 34 -1.70 -12.60 7.23
C GLY A 34 -1.44 -12.40 8.72
N LYS A 35 -0.47 -11.55 9.09
CA LYS A 35 -0.24 -11.15 10.49
C LYS A 35 -0.88 -9.79 10.75
N LEU A 36 -1.81 -9.75 11.70
CA LEU A 36 -2.58 -8.54 12.01
C LEU A 36 -1.68 -7.35 12.38
N LEU A 37 -0.72 -7.58 13.28
CA LEU A 37 0.25 -6.55 13.67
C LEU A 37 1.00 -5.99 12.45
N ASP A 38 1.38 -6.86 11.52
CA ASP A 38 2.13 -6.45 10.34
C ASP A 38 1.26 -5.60 9.40
N GLU A 39 -0.03 -5.92 9.30
CA GLU A 39 -0.99 -5.11 8.53
C GLU A 39 -1.16 -3.71 9.15
N TYR A 40 -1.17 -3.59 10.48
CA TYR A 40 -1.22 -2.29 11.17
C TYR A 40 0.10 -1.51 11.06
N ILE A 41 1.25 -2.16 11.21
CA ILE A 41 2.56 -1.52 10.98
C ILE A 41 2.66 -1.08 9.53
N LEU A 42 2.15 -1.86 8.58
CA LEU A 42 2.11 -1.46 7.18
C LEU A 42 1.24 -0.21 7.00
N PHE A 43 0.05 -0.17 7.59
CA PHE A 43 -0.81 1.01 7.53
C PHE A 43 -0.09 2.26 8.09
N TYR A 44 0.48 2.15 9.28
CA TYR A 44 1.29 3.20 9.90
C TYR A 44 2.45 3.65 9.00
N SER A 45 3.14 2.70 8.37
CA SER A 45 4.26 2.97 7.46
C SER A 45 3.82 3.74 6.21
N PHE A 46 2.61 3.51 5.71
CA PHE A 46 2.03 4.27 4.60
C PHE A 46 1.75 5.72 4.99
N LEU A 47 1.29 5.96 6.22
CA LEU A 47 1.05 7.31 6.75
C LEU A 47 2.37 8.08 6.88
N ILE A 48 3.41 7.46 7.45
CA ILE A 48 4.76 8.04 7.52
C ILE A 48 5.28 8.35 6.12
N ALA A 49 5.24 7.39 5.21
CA ALA A 49 5.84 7.52 3.88
C ALA A 49 5.15 8.59 3.03
N SER A 50 3.85 8.80 3.23
CA SER A 50 3.04 9.75 2.45
C SER A 50 3.05 11.16 3.04
N ASN A 51 3.25 11.32 4.35
CA ASN A 51 3.09 12.58 5.07
C ASN A 51 4.33 12.93 5.91
N LYS A 52 5.53 12.75 5.34
CA LYS A 52 6.83 12.79 6.05
C LYS A 52 7.08 14.04 6.90
N ASP A 53 6.48 15.17 6.54
CA ASP A 53 6.69 16.46 7.23
C ASP A 53 5.60 16.76 8.26
N SER A 54 4.46 16.08 8.19
CA SER A 54 3.26 16.37 9.01
C SER A 54 2.87 15.23 9.96
N PHE A 55 3.43 14.05 9.75
CA PHE A 55 3.10 12.85 10.52
C PHE A 55 4.19 12.56 11.55
N ASN A 56 3.88 12.90 12.80
CA ASN A 56 4.81 12.78 13.94
C ASN A 56 4.16 12.03 15.12
N MET A 57 3.24 11.12 14.79
CA MET A 57 2.45 10.33 15.73
C MET A 57 3.17 9.03 16.04
N GLU A 58 3.22 8.65 17.31
CA GLU A 58 3.79 7.37 17.76
C GLU A 58 2.87 6.19 17.37
N PHE A 59 3.43 4.98 17.31
CA PHE A 59 2.65 3.81 16.91
C PHE A 59 1.49 3.53 17.87
N ASP A 60 1.71 3.68 19.19
CA ASP A 60 0.66 3.46 20.19
C ASP A 60 -0.50 4.45 20.04
N GLU A 61 -0.21 5.74 19.82
CA GLU A 61 -1.23 6.77 19.56
C GLU A 61 -2.03 6.45 18.28
N PHE A 62 -1.36 5.92 17.25
CA PHE A 62 -2.04 5.47 16.04
C PHE A 62 -2.96 4.26 16.29
N ILE A 63 -2.55 3.30 17.13
CA ILE A 63 -3.39 2.16 17.49
C ILE A 63 -4.62 2.61 18.26
N GLU A 64 -4.49 3.51 19.23
CA GLU A 64 -5.64 4.08 19.95
C GLU A 64 -6.65 4.72 18.97
N LEU A 65 -6.18 5.41 17.94
CA LEU A 65 -7.07 5.96 16.91
C LEU A 65 -7.78 4.89 16.09
N CYS A 66 -7.09 3.80 15.76
CA CYS A 66 -7.70 2.67 15.05
C CYS A 66 -8.70 1.91 15.93
N GLU A 67 -8.47 1.82 17.24
CA GLU A 67 -9.43 1.23 18.18
C GLU A 67 -10.68 2.08 18.32
N ASN A 68 -10.53 3.41 18.30
CA ASN A 68 -11.66 4.35 18.33
C ASN A 68 -12.47 4.35 17.03
N ASP A 69 -11.84 4.10 15.88
CA ASP A 69 -12.49 4.01 14.58
C ASP A 69 -11.97 2.82 13.74
N LEU A 70 -12.66 1.69 13.86
CA LEU A 70 -12.34 0.45 13.14
C LEU A 70 -12.47 0.61 11.61
N THR A 71 -13.20 1.61 11.11
CA THR A 71 -13.40 1.81 9.68
C THR A 71 -12.12 2.28 8.98
N LEU A 72 -11.18 2.89 9.72
CA LEU A 72 -9.88 3.34 9.20
C LEU A 72 -9.08 2.19 8.60
N PHE A 73 -9.04 1.07 9.31
CA PHE A 73 -8.30 -0.10 8.87
C PHE A 73 -8.98 -0.78 7.69
N GLU A 74 -10.32 -0.83 7.67
CA GLU A 74 -11.09 -1.35 6.53
C GLU A 74 -10.86 -0.51 5.27
N GLN A 75 -10.89 0.82 5.39
CA GLN A 75 -10.61 1.75 4.29
C GLN A 75 -9.20 1.59 3.73
N PHE A 76 -8.22 1.35 4.61
CA PHE A 76 -6.84 1.05 4.24
C PHE A 76 -6.73 -0.30 3.51
N LYS A 77 -7.37 -1.35 4.03
CA LYS A 77 -7.38 -2.68 3.40
C LYS A 77 -7.95 -2.61 1.99
N GLU A 78 -9.10 -1.97 1.82
CA GLU A 78 -9.73 -1.78 0.52
C GLU A 78 -8.78 -1.04 -0.44
N PHE A 79 -8.16 0.05 0.03
CA PHE A 79 -7.21 0.82 -0.76
C PHE A 79 -6.00 0.00 -1.23
N ILE A 80 -5.37 -0.76 -0.34
CA ILE A 80 -4.23 -1.63 -0.68
C ILE A 80 -4.63 -2.69 -1.69
N LEU A 81 -5.77 -3.35 -1.46
CA LEU A 81 -6.26 -4.41 -2.34
C LEU A 81 -6.54 -3.87 -3.75
N ASP A 82 -7.15 -2.70 -3.86
CA ASP A 82 -7.45 -2.10 -5.15
C ASP A 82 -6.20 -1.62 -5.89
N GLU A 83 -5.20 -1.07 -5.20
CA GLU A 83 -3.91 -0.74 -5.80
C GLU A 83 -3.16 -1.99 -6.28
N ILE A 84 -3.19 -3.08 -5.52
CA ILE A 84 -2.61 -4.38 -5.93
C ILE A 84 -3.33 -4.92 -7.18
N LYS A 85 -4.66 -4.93 -7.18
CA LYS A 85 -5.46 -5.36 -8.34
C LYS A 85 -5.13 -4.52 -9.58
N LEU A 86 -5.13 -3.19 -9.47
CA LEU A 86 -4.84 -2.28 -10.57
C LEU A 86 -3.46 -2.55 -11.19
N ARG A 87 -2.44 -2.76 -10.34
CA ARG A 87 -1.07 -3.06 -10.78
C ARG A 87 -0.95 -4.46 -11.41
N SER A 88 -1.64 -5.45 -10.84
CA SER A 88 -1.67 -6.82 -11.40
C SER A 88 -2.29 -6.86 -12.80
N GLN A 89 -3.35 -6.07 -13.04
CA GLN A 89 -4.00 -5.97 -14.35
C GLN A 89 -3.13 -5.22 -15.37
N SER A 90 -2.41 -4.21 -14.90
CA SER A 90 -1.47 -3.43 -15.73
C SER A 90 -0.33 -4.32 -16.24
N ALA A 91 0.22 -5.21 -15.41
CA ALA A 91 1.27 -6.15 -15.80
C ALA A 91 0.78 -7.24 -16.79
N GLY A 92 -0.52 -7.59 -16.77
CA GLY A 92 -1.10 -8.60 -17.66
C GLY A 92 -1.42 -8.10 -19.09
N ASN A 93 -1.56 -6.79 -19.29
CA ASN A 93 -1.95 -6.22 -20.59
C ASN A 93 -0.78 -6.09 -21.58
N ASP A 94 0.47 -6.07 -21.11
CA ASP A 94 1.67 -6.01 -21.97
C ASP A 94 1.96 -7.33 -22.72
N VAL A 95 1.44 -8.47 -22.24
CA VAL A 95 1.72 -9.79 -22.85
C VAL A 95 0.90 -10.03 -24.13
N LYS A 96 -0.24 -9.34 -24.33
CA LYS A 96 -1.09 -9.54 -25.53
C LYS A 96 -0.65 -8.75 -26.77
N LYS A 97 0.42 -7.95 -26.71
CA LYS A 97 0.93 -7.14 -27.85
C LYS A 97 2.19 -7.68 -28.53
N LYS A 98 2.57 -8.95 -28.32
CA LYS A 98 3.54 -9.66 -29.19
C LYS A 98 2.85 -10.80 -29.96
N LYS A 99 2.02 -10.44 -30.95
CA LYS A 99 1.75 -11.36 -32.07
C LYS A 99 3.03 -11.41 -32.92
N VAL A 100 3.86 -12.42 -32.66
CA VAL A 100 5.03 -12.77 -33.48
C VAL A 100 4.52 -13.02 -34.90
N THR A 101 4.82 -12.11 -35.83
CA THR A 101 4.68 -12.35 -37.26
C THR A 101 5.84 -13.22 -37.73
N THR A 102 5.66 -14.54 -37.63
CA THR A 102 6.54 -15.52 -38.28
C THR A 102 6.44 -15.35 -39.81
N ARG A 103 7.35 -14.54 -40.38
CA ARG A 103 7.58 -14.54 -41.83
C ARG A 103 8.22 -15.87 -42.22
N LYS A 104 7.41 -16.80 -42.73
CA LYS A 104 7.88 -17.99 -43.43
C LYS A 104 8.73 -17.55 -44.63
N ARG A 105 10.05 -17.76 -44.57
CA ARG A 105 10.88 -17.84 -45.77
C ARG A 105 10.56 -19.16 -46.46
N LYS A 106 9.97 -19.09 -47.66
CA LYS A 106 9.85 -20.23 -48.57
C LYS A 106 11.19 -20.50 -49.27
N PRO A 107 11.46 -21.76 -49.67
CA PRO A 107 12.76 -22.26 -50.12
C PRO A 107 13.24 -21.63 -51.42
#